data_AF-A0A0B2VRH1-F1
#
_entry.id   AF-A0A0B2VRH1-F1
#
_cell.length_a   1.000
_cell.length_b   1.000
_cell.length_c   1.000
_cell.angle_alpha   90.00
_cell.angle_beta   90.00
_cell.angle_gamma   90.00
#
_symmetry.space_group_name_H-M   'P 1'
#
loop_
_entity.id
_entity.type
_entity.pdbx_description
1 polymer ?
#
loop_
_entity_poly.entity_id
_entity_poly.type
_entity_poly.pdbx_seq_one_letter_code
_entity_poly.pdbx_strand_id
1 'polypeptide(L)'
;MAQWIFHVLIVERILIDPFHNIIDLCSIANISVLSLTHPLYGYYIHGRSVHGRADTDMLHMNQYLQNERDNLCGQRGLEPGSELQTFAVSLPKAFREQFDEIITKAQTTQTVRLSGTEATTAKIEKVAQASASVIAIFLHTLPLLIQHHTISL
;
A
#
# COMPACT_ATOMS: atom_id res chain seq x y z
N MET A 1 -19.79 -29.89 10.41
CA MET A 1 -20.70 -28.75 10.12
C MET A 1 -20.75 -27.74 11.25
N ALA A 2 -21.13 -28.11 12.48
CA ALA A 2 -21.18 -27.16 13.61
C ALA A 2 -19.84 -26.46 13.90
N GLN A 3 -18.71 -27.19 13.88
CA GLN A 3 -17.38 -26.59 14.04
C GLN A 3 -17.06 -25.56 12.95
N TRP A 4 -17.42 -25.83 11.69
CA TRP A 4 -17.20 -24.92 10.57
C TRP A 4 -18.08 -23.67 10.69
N ILE A 5 -19.35 -23.84 11.06
CA ILE A 5 -20.29 -22.73 11.29
C ILE A 5 -19.80 -21.86 12.47
N PHE A 6 -19.34 -22.46 13.55
CA PHE A 6 -18.77 -21.74 14.70
C PHE A 6 -17.51 -20.95 14.30
N HIS A 7 -16.62 -21.57 13.51
CA HIS A 7 -15.42 -20.90 13.02
C HIS A 7 -15.75 -19.68 12.16
N VAL A 8 -16.60 -19.85 11.15
CA VAL A 8 -16.94 -18.78 10.20
C VAL A 8 -17.78 -17.67 10.83
N LEU A 9 -18.76 -18.01 11.67
CA LEU A 9 -19.70 -17.02 12.20
C LEU A 9 -19.24 -16.35 13.49
N ILE A 10 -18.41 -17.01 14.30
CA ILE A 10 -17.99 -16.49 15.62
C ILE A 10 -16.50 -16.15 15.59
N VAL A 11 -15.62 -17.08 15.21
CA VAL A 11 -14.17 -16.81 15.27
C VAL A 11 -13.78 -15.75 14.25
N GLU A 12 -14.08 -15.96 12.96
CA GLU A 12 -13.67 -15.04 11.91
C GLU A 12 -14.36 -13.67 11.97
N ARG A 13 -15.60 -13.62 12.47
CA ARG A 13 -16.39 -12.37 12.50
C ARG A 13 -16.21 -11.54 13.77
N ILE A 14 -15.85 -12.16 14.88
CA ILE A 14 -15.80 -11.49 16.19
C ILE A 14 -14.36 -11.41 16.72
N LEU A 15 -13.51 -12.41 16.43
CA LEU A 15 -12.15 -12.48 16.98
C LEU A 15 -11.05 -12.07 15.98
N ILE A 16 -11.35 -12.04 14.69
CA ILE A 16 -10.39 -11.63 13.65
C ILE A 16 -10.74 -10.23 13.20
N ASP A 17 -9.75 -9.34 13.23
CA ASP A 17 -9.83 -8.02 12.61
C ASP A 17 -9.11 -8.06 11.26
N PRO A 18 -9.81 -8.39 10.16
CA PRO A 18 -9.18 -8.50 8.84
C PRO A 18 -8.66 -7.17 8.32
N PHE A 19 -9.19 -6.04 8.81
CA PHE A 19 -8.76 -4.72 8.37
C PHE A 19 -7.44 -4.32 9.02
N HIS A 20 -7.28 -4.51 10.32
CA HIS A 20 -5.98 -4.28 10.96
C HIS A 20 -4.92 -5.25 10.42
N ASN A 21 -5.29 -6.52 10.17
CA ASN A 21 -4.38 -7.49 9.56
C ASN A 21 -3.86 -7.05 8.17
N ILE A 22 -4.71 -6.45 7.32
CA ILE A 22 -4.24 -5.98 6.01
C ILE A 22 -3.36 -4.73 6.12
N ILE A 23 -3.67 -3.82 7.05
CA ILE A 23 -2.87 -2.62 7.33
C ILE A 23 -1.48 -3.02 7.85
N ASP A 24 -1.44 -3.98 8.78
CA ASP A 24 -0.19 -4.52 9.33
C ASP A 24 0.64 -5.22 8.26
N LEU A 25 -0.02 -6.03 7.42
CA LEU A 25 0.63 -6.70 6.30
C LEU A 25 1.24 -5.70 5.32
N CYS A 26 0.49 -4.66 4.94
CA CYS A 26 0.98 -3.59 4.07
C CYS A 26 2.25 -2.94 4.64
N SER A 27 2.25 -2.66 5.93
CA SER A 27 3.38 -2.02 6.62
C SER A 27 4.62 -2.90 6.69
N ILE A 28 4.44 -4.17 7.04
CA ILE A 28 5.52 -5.17 7.08
C ILE A 28 6.09 -5.41 5.68
N ALA A 29 5.21 -5.52 4.68
CA ALA A 29 5.59 -5.73 3.29
C ALA A 29 6.17 -4.48 2.61
N ASN A 30 6.15 -3.32 3.29
CA ASN A 30 6.55 -2.03 2.73
C ASN A 30 5.75 -1.64 1.47
N ILE A 31 4.44 -1.94 1.44
CA ILE A 31 3.53 -1.70 0.32
C ILE A 31 2.43 -0.75 0.74
N SER A 32 2.32 0.39 0.05
CA SER A 32 1.18 1.31 0.20
C SER A 32 0.09 1.03 -0.85
N VAL A 33 -1.17 1.27 -0.49
CA VAL A 33 -2.32 0.98 -1.35
C VAL A 33 -3.15 2.24 -1.55
N LEU A 34 -3.37 2.64 -2.80
CA LEU A 34 -4.32 3.69 -3.18
C LEU A 34 -5.51 3.05 -3.90
N SER A 35 -6.72 3.26 -3.38
CA SER A 35 -7.96 2.76 -3.97
C SER A 35 -8.90 3.91 -4.28
N LEU A 36 -9.18 4.14 -5.57
CA LEU A 36 -10.06 5.22 -6.03
C LEU A 36 -11.48 4.69 -6.21
N THR A 37 -12.43 5.28 -5.49
CA THR A 37 -13.86 5.00 -5.71
C THR A 37 -14.46 5.92 -6.77
N HIS A 38 -13.90 7.13 -6.88
CA HIS A 38 -14.24 8.14 -7.87
C HIS A 38 -12.96 8.71 -8.48
N PRO A 39 -13.05 9.47 -9.60
CA PRO A 39 -11.85 9.91 -10.29
C PRO A 39 -10.86 10.72 -9.47
N LEU A 40 -11.36 11.44 -8.46
CA LEU A 40 -10.61 12.36 -7.60
C LEU A 40 -10.82 12.07 -6.11
N TYR A 41 -11.41 10.93 -5.74
CA TYR A 41 -11.67 10.59 -4.34
C TYR A 41 -11.51 9.09 -4.10
N GLY A 42 -10.91 8.76 -2.95
CA GLY A 42 -10.64 7.38 -2.59
C GLY A 42 -10.05 7.23 -1.20
N TYR A 43 -9.42 6.09 -1.00
CA TYR A 43 -8.84 5.65 0.25
C TYR A 43 -7.37 5.30 0.06
N TYR A 44 -6.55 5.64 1.03
CA TYR A 44 -5.12 5.38 1.03
C TYR A 44 -4.71 4.64 2.30
N ILE A 45 -3.97 3.54 2.13
CA ILE A 45 -3.28 2.81 3.19
C ILE A 45 -1.79 3.09 3.06
N HIS A 46 -1.23 3.71 4.10
CA HIS A 46 0.19 3.96 4.23
C HIS A 46 0.89 2.73 4.80
N GLY A 47 1.52 1.94 3.93
CA GLY A 47 2.24 0.74 4.33
C GLY A 47 3.76 0.89 4.23
N ARG A 48 4.33 2.04 4.61
CA ARG A 48 5.80 2.17 4.67
C ARG A 48 6.31 1.44 5.91
N SER A 49 7.25 0.53 5.72
CA SER A 49 7.93 -0.14 6.84
C SER A 49 8.82 0.86 7.58
N VAL A 50 8.74 0.85 8.92
CA VAL A 50 9.59 1.68 9.78
C VAL A 50 11.08 1.27 9.69
N HIS A 51 11.34 0.06 9.22
CA HIS A 51 12.70 -0.50 9.01
C HIS A 51 13.23 -0.25 7.60
N GLY A 52 12.42 0.36 6.71
CA GLY A 52 12.79 0.77 5.36
C GLY A 52 12.99 -0.36 4.35
N ARG A 53 12.78 -1.62 4.75
CA ARG A 53 12.86 -2.82 3.91
C ARG A 53 11.90 -3.89 4.43
N ALA A 54 11.43 -4.76 3.54
CA ALA A 54 10.53 -5.86 3.86
C ALA A 54 11.15 -7.24 3.59
N ASP A 55 12.01 -7.34 2.57
CA ASP A 55 12.70 -8.58 2.22
C ASP A 55 13.86 -8.84 3.19
N THR A 56 13.58 -9.50 4.30
CA THR A 56 14.58 -9.89 5.29
C THR A 56 14.35 -11.31 5.78
N ASP A 57 15.34 -11.88 6.46
CA ASP A 57 15.20 -13.21 7.02
C ASP A 57 14.25 -13.21 8.24
N MET A 58 13.80 -14.39 8.66
CA MET A 58 12.86 -14.49 9.77
C MET A 58 13.44 -14.00 11.10
N LEU A 59 14.76 -14.06 11.27
CA LEU A 59 15.42 -13.64 12.50
C LEU A 59 15.37 -12.11 12.66
N HIS A 60 15.77 -11.40 11.61
CA HIS A 60 15.69 -9.94 11.55
C HIS A 60 14.23 -9.47 11.58
N MET A 61 13.33 -10.17 10.90
CA MET A 61 11.90 -9.87 10.97
C MET A 61 11.37 -9.98 12.41
N ASN A 62 11.80 -11.00 13.16
CA ASN A 62 11.44 -11.13 14.56
C ASN A 62 12.00 -9.97 15.42
N GLN A 63 13.26 -9.59 15.19
CA GLN A 63 13.87 -8.44 15.86
C GLN A 63 13.13 -7.13 15.58
N TYR A 64 12.69 -6.92 14.34
CA TYR A 64 11.88 -5.77 13.95
C TYR A 64 10.56 -5.71 14.72
N LEU A 65 9.85 -6.82 14.82
CA LEU A 65 8.60 -6.90 15.60
C LEU A 65 8.84 -6.70 17.10
N GLN A 66 9.96 -7.19 17.65
CA GLN A 66 10.34 -6.93 19.04
C GLN A 66 10.63 -5.44 19.28
N ASN A 67 11.40 -4.81 18.39
CA ASN A 67 11.70 -3.38 18.48
C ASN A 67 10.44 -2.51 18.40
N GLU A 68 9.47 -2.88 17.55
CA GLU A 68 8.17 -2.20 17.49
C GLU A 68 7.38 -2.36 18.78
N ARG A 69 7.32 -3.60 19.32
CA ARG A 69 6.66 -3.88 20.61
C ARG A 69 7.27 -3.09 21.76
N ASP A 70 8.60 -2.96 21.79
CA ASP A 70 9.34 -2.27 22.84
C ASP A 70 9.48 -0.76 22.57
N ASN A 71 8.85 -0.23 21.51
CA ASN A 71 8.91 1.18 21.08
C ASN A 71 10.35 1.69 20.83
N LEU A 72 11.22 0.84 20.31
CA LEU A 72 12.62 1.13 19.98
C LEU A 72 12.82 1.62 18.53
N CYS A 73 11.74 1.84 17.79
CA CYS A 73 11.73 2.37 16.42
C CYS A 73 10.65 3.45 16.24
N GLY A 74 10.60 4.05 15.05
CA GLY A 74 9.57 5.04 14.71
C GLY A 74 8.18 4.41 14.60
N GLN A 75 7.16 5.25 14.59
CA GLN A 75 5.77 4.83 14.40
C GLN A 75 5.44 4.58 12.93
N ARG A 76 4.45 3.71 12.68
CA ARG A 76 4.03 3.27 11.34
C ARG A 76 3.18 4.30 10.58
N GLY A 77 2.71 5.35 11.23
CA GLY A 77 1.87 6.36 10.60
C GLY A 77 2.60 7.23 9.59
N LEU A 78 1.81 7.92 8.77
CA LEU A 78 2.34 8.75 7.71
C LEU A 78 3.08 10.00 8.25
N GLU A 79 2.53 10.60 9.30
CA GLU A 79 3.09 11.79 9.93
C GLU A 79 4.06 11.41 11.05
N PRO A 80 5.12 12.20 11.28
CA PRO A 80 6.06 11.94 12.37
C PRO A 80 5.35 11.84 13.73
N GLY A 81 5.49 10.68 14.38
CA GLY A 81 4.89 10.43 15.70
C GLY A 81 3.41 10.01 15.67
N SER A 82 2.82 9.85 14.48
CA SER A 82 1.46 9.30 14.32
C SER A 82 1.48 7.79 14.11
N GLU A 83 0.44 7.11 14.55
CA GLU A 83 0.16 5.70 14.24
C GLU A 83 -0.90 5.56 13.13
N LEU A 84 -1.47 6.67 12.65
CA LEU A 84 -2.55 6.61 11.66
C LEU A 84 -2.02 6.21 10.28
N GLN A 85 -2.56 5.13 9.73
CA GLN A 85 -2.13 4.55 8.45
C GLN A 85 -3.22 4.57 7.38
N THR A 86 -4.46 4.90 7.72
CA THR A 86 -5.60 4.88 6.80
C THR A 86 -6.17 6.28 6.62
N PHE A 87 -6.44 6.65 5.37
CA PHE A 87 -6.82 8.01 5.02
C PHE A 87 -7.88 8.04 3.94
N ALA A 88 -8.83 8.97 4.07
CA ALA A 88 -9.63 9.43 2.93
C ALA A 88 -8.84 10.51 2.18
N VAL A 89 -8.76 10.38 0.86
CA VAL A 89 -7.98 11.29 0.02
C VAL A 89 -8.86 11.94 -1.04
N SER A 90 -8.71 13.25 -1.19
CA SER A 90 -9.27 14.00 -2.31
C SER A 90 -8.12 14.46 -3.20
N LEU A 91 -8.11 14.03 -4.46
CA LEU A 91 -6.99 14.24 -5.38
C LEU A 91 -7.23 15.43 -6.30
N PRO A 92 -6.21 16.22 -6.64
CA PRO A 92 -6.33 17.34 -7.55
C PRO A 92 -6.44 16.80 -8.99
N LYS A 93 -7.12 17.56 -9.86
CA LYS A 93 -7.23 17.19 -11.29
C LYS A 93 -5.87 16.98 -11.95
N ALA A 94 -4.87 17.78 -11.59
CA ALA A 94 -3.50 17.65 -12.09
C ALA A 94 -2.85 16.30 -11.75
N PHE A 95 -3.12 15.74 -10.56
CA PHE A 95 -2.66 14.38 -10.21
C PHE A 95 -3.29 13.36 -11.14
N ARG A 96 -4.61 13.49 -11.36
CA ARG A 96 -5.38 12.55 -12.17
C ARG A 96 -4.92 12.54 -13.63
N GLU A 97 -4.68 13.71 -14.21
CA GLU A 97 -4.17 13.85 -15.58
C GLU A 97 -2.81 13.14 -15.74
N GLN A 98 -1.88 13.35 -14.81
CA GLN A 98 -0.57 12.70 -14.83
C GLN A 98 -0.67 11.18 -14.60
N PHE A 99 -1.54 10.75 -13.69
CA PHE A 99 -1.78 9.34 -13.43
C PHE A 99 -2.31 8.61 -14.67
N ASP A 100 -3.33 9.18 -15.32
CA ASP A 100 -3.92 8.60 -16.54
C ASP A 100 -2.88 8.53 -17.68
N GLU A 101 -2.02 9.56 -17.81
CA GLU A 101 -0.93 9.56 -18.79
C GLU A 101 0.07 8.42 -18.55
N ILE A 102 0.51 8.22 -17.30
CA ILE A 102 1.47 7.17 -16.94
C ILE A 102 0.88 5.77 -17.19
N ILE A 103 -0.36 5.55 -16.74
CA ILE A 103 -1.03 4.25 -16.90
C ILE A 103 -1.28 3.92 -18.38
N THR A 104 -1.70 4.91 -19.18
CA THR A 104 -1.92 4.73 -20.62
C THR A 104 -0.62 4.32 -21.34
N LYS A 105 0.51 4.96 -21.01
CA LYS A 105 1.84 4.60 -21.55
C LYS A 105 2.27 3.19 -21.12
N ALA A 106 2.00 2.81 -19.87
CA ALA A 106 2.32 1.48 -19.34
C ALA A 106 1.48 0.38 -20.03
N GLN A 107 0.19 0.61 -20.24
CA GLN A 107 -0.72 -0.34 -20.91
C GLN A 107 -0.41 -0.53 -22.40
N THR A 108 -0.11 0.55 -23.12
CA THR A 108 0.27 0.49 -24.55
C THR A 108 1.50 -0.38 -24.79
N THR A 109 2.38 -0.48 -23.79
CA THR A 109 3.57 -1.35 -23.82
C THR A 109 3.21 -2.84 -23.68
N GLN A 110 2.13 -3.19 -22.97
CA GLN A 110 1.71 -4.58 -22.74
C GLN A 110 1.16 -5.25 -24.00
N THR A 111 0.56 -4.49 -24.93
CA THR A 111 -0.04 -5.01 -26.16
C THR A 111 0.96 -5.41 -27.24
N VAL A 112 2.24 -5.04 -27.12
CA VAL A 112 3.27 -5.44 -28.08
C VAL A 112 3.77 -6.85 -27.75
N ARG A 113 3.38 -7.83 -28.57
CA ARG A 113 3.85 -9.23 -28.49
C ARG A 113 5.31 -9.34 -28.94
N LEU A 114 6.23 -8.89 -28.09
CA LEU A 114 7.65 -9.20 -28.21
C LEU A 114 7.90 -10.57 -27.57
N SER A 115 8.44 -11.51 -28.36
CA SER A 115 8.79 -12.88 -27.98
C SER A 115 10.28 -12.96 -27.64
N GLY A 116 10.62 -13.31 -26.40
CA GLY A 116 12.00 -13.48 -25.93
C GLY A 116 12.21 -13.06 -24.47
N THR A 117 13.20 -13.63 -23.78
CA THR A 117 13.56 -13.31 -22.38
C THR A 117 13.95 -11.84 -22.20
N GLU A 118 14.68 -11.25 -23.15
CA GLU A 118 15.07 -9.84 -23.16
C GLU A 118 13.85 -8.91 -23.26
N ALA A 119 12.83 -9.32 -24.02
CA ALA A 119 11.58 -8.59 -24.13
C ALA A 119 10.76 -8.62 -22.84
N THR A 120 10.84 -9.71 -22.07
CA THR A 120 10.20 -9.81 -20.75
C THR A 120 10.89 -8.88 -19.75
N THR A 121 12.22 -8.83 -19.72
CA THR A 121 12.98 -7.91 -18.86
C THR A 121 12.67 -6.45 -19.17
N ALA A 122 12.67 -6.06 -20.44
CA ALA A 122 12.34 -4.69 -20.86
C ALA A 122 10.89 -4.29 -20.51
N LYS A 123 9.96 -5.24 -20.55
CA LYS A 123 8.57 -5.03 -20.10
C LYS A 123 8.49 -4.80 -18.60
N ILE A 124 9.16 -5.63 -17.81
CA ILE A 124 9.20 -5.50 -16.33
C ILE A 124 9.82 -4.16 -15.94
N GLU A 125 10.91 -3.75 -16.59
CA GLU A 125 11.59 -2.48 -16.33
C GLU A 125 10.66 -1.28 -16.57
N LYS A 126 9.94 -1.26 -17.71
CA LYS A 126 8.97 -0.18 -18.00
C LYS A 126 7.82 -0.13 -17.01
N VAL A 127 7.32 -1.29 -16.56
CA VAL A 127 6.27 -1.34 -15.52
C VAL A 127 6.82 -0.82 -14.20
N ALA A 128 8.04 -1.20 -13.81
CA ALA A 128 8.68 -0.69 -12.60
C ALA A 128 8.87 0.84 -12.64
N GLN A 129 9.30 1.39 -13.78
CA GLN A 129 9.43 2.83 -13.98
C GLN A 129 8.08 3.57 -13.88
N ALA A 130 7.02 3.01 -14.46
CA ALA A 130 5.68 3.57 -14.36
C ALA A 130 5.18 3.57 -12.90
N SER A 131 5.34 2.46 -12.19
CA SER A 131 5.00 2.34 -10.77
C SER A 131 5.78 3.36 -9.92
N ALA A 132 7.08 3.50 -10.15
CA ALA A 132 7.91 4.49 -9.45
C ALA A 132 7.44 5.93 -9.71
N SER A 133 7.04 6.25 -10.94
CA SER A 133 6.52 7.57 -11.31
C SER A 133 5.19 7.88 -10.61
N VAL A 134 4.29 6.91 -10.54
CA VAL A 134 3.02 7.03 -9.80
C VAL A 134 3.29 7.29 -8.32
N ILE A 135 4.20 6.52 -7.70
CA ILE A 135 4.58 6.69 -6.30
C ILE A 135 5.16 8.10 -6.06
N ALA A 136 6.04 8.57 -6.95
CA ALA A 136 6.66 9.89 -6.79
C ALA A 136 5.64 11.03 -6.81
N ILE A 137 4.72 11.03 -7.77
CA ILE A 137 3.68 12.06 -7.89
C ILE A 137 2.72 11.99 -6.70
N PHE A 138 2.37 10.77 -6.29
CA PHE A 138 1.48 10.56 -5.16
C PHE A 138 2.11 11.06 -3.85
N LEU A 139 3.36 10.68 -3.54
CA LEU A 139 4.05 11.13 -2.33
C LEU A 139 4.29 12.63 -2.30
N HIS A 140 4.57 13.28 -3.43
CA HIS A 140 4.74 14.73 -3.48
C HIS A 140 3.43 15.47 -3.18
N THR A 141 2.29 14.90 -3.57
CA THR A 141 0.98 15.54 -3.40
C THR A 141 0.29 15.14 -2.09
N LEU A 142 0.68 14.00 -1.50
CA LEU A 142 0.09 13.41 -0.29
C LEU A 142 -0.14 14.38 0.89
N PRO A 143 0.83 15.23 1.29
CA PRO A 143 0.68 16.07 2.48
C PRO A 143 -0.41 17.13 2.35
N LEU A 144 -0.85 17.43 1.12
CA LEU A 144 -1.82 18.48 0.82
C LEU A 144 -3.24 17.94 0.58
N LEU A 145 -3.40 16.61 0.53
CA LEU A 145 -4.60 15.95 0.00
C LEU A 145 -5.30 15.03 1.00
N ILE A 146 -4.65 14.76 2.12
CA ILE A 146 -5.23 13.97 3.20
C ILE A 146 -6.19 14.87 3.97
N GLN A 147 -7.46 14.55 3.88
CA GLN A 147 -8.40 14.99 4.90
C GLN A 147 -8.13 14.09 6.10
N HIS A 148 -7.78 14.67 7.26
CA HIS A 148 -7.59 13.97 8.52
C HIS A 148 -8.92 13.42 9.08
N HIS A 149 -9.70 12.74 8.25
CA HIS A 149 -10.80 11.91 8.69
C HIS A 149 -10.25 10.51 8.92
N THR A 150 -10.04 10.22 10.20
CA THR A 150 -9.89 8.85 10.69
C THR A 150 -11.08 8.05 10.21
N ILE A 151 -10.85 7.06 9.36
CA ILE A 151 -11.84 6.01 9.16
C ILE A 151 -11.65 5.09 10.37
N SER A 152 -12.41 5.35 11.42
CA SER A 152 -12.58 4.38 12.50
C SER A 152 -13.23 3.16 11.88
N LEU A 153 -12.44 2.13 11.64
CA LEU A 153 -12.92 0.78 11.33
C LEU A 153 -13.41 0.12 12.62
#